data_AF-A0AAV7K4Z7-F1
#
_entry.id   AF-A0AAV7K4Z7-F1
#
_cell.length_a   1.000
_cell.length_b   1.000
_cell.length_c   1.000
_cell.angle_alpha   90.00
_cell.angle_beta   90.00
_cell.angle_gamma   90.00
#
_symmetry.space_group_name_H-M   'P 1'
#
loop_
_entity.id
_entity.type
_entity.pdbx_description
1 polymer ?
#
loop_
_entity_poly.entity_id
_entity_poly.type
_entity_poly.pdbx_seq_one_letter_code
_entity_poly.pdbx_strand_id
1 'polypeptide(L)'
;MAGRKQDDIWVHFERYTTEGVAGWNARCKLCKKEMQGVVNRLKQHYSSCSMQDHPIIAENESIDLVARSTALCGEVPDTSLFAKEKRPRITHIGEYVMKTSKSEAELLDLQIARYIYATNTPFIAVEHPEFMKLIKMLRPGSLLDTCRKTLEDKTVSLSLDGWSNVHNEPVVCVSATTDKGETFLTETIDTSGHSHTSEYLAELAADAITSCEINFRCHVRNVVTDNAANMAKMRRDLQKKIPNEILT
;
A
#
# COMPACT_ATOMS: atom_id res chain seq x y z
N MET A 1 40.24 4.52 -24.63
CA MET A 1 39.16 5.12 -23.82
C MET A 1 37.94 4.22 -23.91
N ALA A 2 37.83 3.22 -23.02
CA ALA A 2 36.71 2.29 -23.04
C ALA A 2 35.45 3.02 -22.51
N GLY A 3 34.57 3.41 -23.43
CA GLY A 3 33.31 4.07 -23.11
C GLY A 3 32.43 3.20 -22.22
N ARG A 4 31.81 3.82 -21.22
CA ARG A 4 30.82 3.18 -20.33
C ARG A 4 29.70 2.58 -21.19
N LYS A 5 29.34 1.30 -20.95
CA LYS A 5 28.23 0.64 -21.67
C LYS A 5 26.97 1.50 -21.59
N GLN A 6 26.29 1.69 -22.72
CA GLN A 6 25.05 2.45 -22.77
C GLN A 6 23.90 1.64 -22.17
N ASP A 7 22.98 2.34 -21.52
CA ASP A 7 21.81 1.77 -20.86
C ASP A 7 20.70 1.43 -21.88
N ASP A 8 20.02 0.29 -21.72
CA ASP A 8 19.04 -0.25 -22.67
C ASP A 8 17.82 0.66 -22.86
N ILE A 9 17.58 1.61 -21.94
CA ILE A 9 16.47 2.57 -22.03
C ILE A 9 16.47 3.35 -23.36
N TRP A 10 17.63 3.54 -23.97
CA TRP A 10 17.77 4.30 -25.22
C TRP A 10 17.09 3.66 -26.43
N VAL A 11 16.66 2.40 -26.37
CA VAL A 11 15.86 1.75 -27.44
C VAL A 11 14.53 2.48 -27.65
N HIS A 12 13.97 3.08 -26.59
CA HIS A 12 12.66 3.75 -26.60
C HIS A 12 12.73 5.26 -26.89
N PHE A 13 13.92 5.80 -27.13
CA PHE A 13 14.14 7.25 -27.32
C PHE A 13 15.00 7.55 -28.56
N GLU A 14 14.73 8.68 -29.21
CA GLU A 14 15.54 9.24 -30.29
C GLU A 14 16.48 10.31 -29.73
N ARG A 15 17.78 10.25 -30.11
CA ARG A 15 18.81 11.19 -29.65
C ARG A 15 18.92 12.38 -30.60
N TYR A 16 19.04 13.58 -30.04
CA TYR A 16 19.38 14.78 -30.80
C TYR A 16 20.12 15.79 -29.93
N THR A 17 20.79 16.74 -30.57
CA THR A 17 21.51 17.84 -29.91
C THR A 17 20.87 19.15 -30.33
N THR A 18 20.66 20.05 -29.37
CA THR A 18 20.20 21.43 -29.64
C THR A 18 21.41 22.36 -29.63
N GLU A 19 21.55 23.19 -30.67
CA GLU A 19 22.61 24.19 -30.73
C GLU A 19 22.58 25.09 -29.49
N GLY A 20 23.72 25.19 -28.79
CA GLY A 20 23.88 26.04 -27.61
C GLY A 20 23.68 25.37 -26.24
N VAL A 21 23.29 24.09 -26.17
CA VAL A 21 23.13 23.37 -24.89
C VAL A 21 24.14 22.22 -24.77
N ALA A 22 24.94 22.22 -23.71
CA ALA A 22 25.86 21.13 -23.41
C ALA A 22 25.09 19.88 -22.95
N GLY A 23 25.02 18.87 -23.82
CA GLY A 23 24.44 17.57 -23.50
C GLY A 23 23.65 16.95 -24.64
N TRP A 24 23.23 15.70 -24.45
CA TRP A 24 22.35 14.99 -25.38
C TRP A 24 20.90 15.18 -24.93
N ASN A 25 19.99 15.46 -25.87
CA ASN A 25 18.55 15.43 -25.64
C ASN A 25 17.96 14.14 -26.20
N ALA A 26 16.78 13.80 -25.70
CA ALA A 26 16.05 12.57 -25.99
C ALA A 26 14.58 12.88 -26.26
N ARG A 27 14.03 12.30 -27.34
CA ARG A 27 12.62 12.35 -27.68
C ARG A 27 12.00 10.96 -27.50
N CYS A 28 10.94 10.85 -26.70
CA CYS A 28 10.24 9.58 -26.48
C CYS A 28 9.54 9.12 -27.77
N LYS A 29 9.70 7.85 -28.14
CA LYS A 29 9.04 7.31 -29.36
C LYS A 29 7.53 7.14 -29.22
N LEU A 30 7.03 6.98 -27.99
CA LEU A 30 5.62 6.72 -27.69
C LEU A 30 4.79 8.01 -27.64
N CYS A 31 5.17 8.98 -26.81
CA CYS A 31 4.42 10.23 -26.63
C CYS A 31 5.04 11.44 -27.35
N LYS A 32 6.17 11.27 -28.03
CA LYS A 32 6.95 12.35 -28.70
C LYS A 32 7.44 13.47 -27.79
N LYS A 33 7.37 13.30 -26.46
CA LYS A 33 7.89 14.27 -25.48
C LYS A 33 9.40 14.38 -25.53
N GLU A 34 9.90 15.61 -25.48
CA GLU A 34 11.32 15.96 -25.48
C GLU A 34 11.84 16.19 -24.05
N MET A 35 13.06 15.72 -23.77
CA MET A 35 13.73 15.91 -22.49
C MET A 35 15.25 15.76 -22.59
N GLN A 36 15.96 16.25 -21.58
CA GLN A 36 17.40 16.02 -21.45
C GLN A 36 17.71 14.53 -21.30
N GLY A 37 18.74 14.04 -22.00
CA GLY A 37 19.16 12.65 -22.13
C GLY A 37 19.85 12.06 -20.88
N VAL A 38 19.30 12.33 -19.70
CA VAL A 38 19.74 11.76 -18.42
C VAL A 38 18.97 10.46 -18.18
N VAL A 39 19.68 9.33 -18.06
CA VAL A 39 19.12 7.96 -17.99
C VAL A 39 18.01 7.83 -16.94
N ASN A 40 18.19 8.35 -15.72
CA ASN A 40 17.17 8.27 -14.67
C ASN A 40 15.86 8.97 -15.05
N ARG A 41 15.96 10.12 -15.75
CA ARG A 41 14.80 10.88 -16.23
C ARG A 41 14.08 10.13 -17.36
N LEU A 42 14.82 9.46 -18.23
CA LEU A 42 14.26 8.60 -19.28
C LEU A 42 13.49 7.41 -18.69
N LYS A 43 14.03 6.75 -17.66
CA LYS A 43 13.38 5.61 -16.98
C LYS A 43 12.08 6.04 -16.27
N GLN A 44 12.13 7.16 -15.55
CA GLN A 44 10.95 7.72 -14.85
C GLN A 44 9.85 8.16 -15.82
N HIS A 45 10.23 8.73 -16.97
CA HIS A 45 9.26 9.04 -18.01
C HIS A 45 8.69 7.78 -18.66
N TYR A 46 9.54 6.80 -19.01
CA TYR A 46 9.09 5.59 -19.70
C TYR A 46 8.10 4.76 -18.86
N SER A 47 8.30 4.67 -17.53
CA SER A 47 7.38 3.96 -16.63
C SER A 47 5.99 4.59 -16.56
N SER A 48 5.90 5.93 -16.61
CA SER A 48 4.62 6.65 -16.61
C SER A 48 4.00 6.76 -18.01
N CYS A 49 4.84 6.82 -19.04
CA CYS A 49 4.43 6.93 -20.44
C CYS A 49 3.89 5.60 -20.97
N SER A 50 4.54 4.47 -20.67
CA SER A 50 4.13 3.13 -21.13
C SER A 50 2.76 2.68 -20.58
N MET A 51 2.20 3.40 -19.61
CA MET A 51 0.93 3.11 -18.95
C MET A 51 -0.21 4.04 -19.42
N GLN A 52 0.09 5.01 -20.29
CA GLN A 52 -0.90 5.93 -20.85
C GLN A 52 -1.38 5.42 -22.21
N ASP A 53 -2.70 5.43 -22.44
CA ASP A 53 -3.25 5.25 -23.78
C ASP A 53 -2.75 6.38 -24.66
N HIS A 54 -1.79 6.07 -25.52
CA HIS A 54 -1.33 6.99 -26.54
C HIS A 54 -2.33 7.01 -27.68
N PRO A 55 -2.69 8.20 -28.21
CA PRO A 55 -3.58 8.28 -29.36
C PRO A 55 -2.99 7.47 -30.50
N ILE A 56 -3.68 6.40 -30.87
CA ILE A 56 -3.40 5.65 -32.09
C ILE A 56 -3.66 6.62 -33.24
N ILE A 57 -2.60 7.17 -33.83
CA ILE A 57 -2.71 7.74 -35.18
C ILE A 57 -2.76 6.53 -36.11
N ALA A 58 -3.97 5.96 -36.27
CA ALA A 58 -4.28 5.08 -37.37
C ALA A 58 -4.94 5.94 -38.44
N GLU A 59 -4.27 6.01 -39.58
CA GLU A 59 -4.85 6.52 -40.81
C GLU A 59 -6.13 5.73 -41.13
N ASN A 60 -7.21 6.50 -41.34
CA ASN A 60 -8.55 6.21 -41.86
C ASN A 60 -8.89 4.78 -42.33
N GLU A 61 -9.98 4.20 -41.80
CA GLU A 61 -11.19 3.89 -42.59
C GLU A 61 -12.40 3.54 -41.68
N SER A 62 -13.58 3.88 -42.16
CA SER A 62 -14.85 4.19 -41.47
C SER A 62 -15.82 3.01 -41.27
N ILE A 63 -16.70 3.07 -40.25
CA ILE A 63 -18.19 3.04 -40.36
C ILE A 63 -18.93 2.86 -39.00
N ASP A 64 -19.76 3.87 -38.71
CA ASP A 64 -21.08 4.01 -38.04
C ASP A 64 -21.44 3.51 -36.62
N LEU A 65 -21.82 4.53 -35.80
CA LEU A 65 -22.63 4.51 -34.58
C LEU A 65 -24.14 4.42 -34.88
N VAL A 66 -24.91 3.77 -34.00
CA VAL A 66 -26.27 4.21 -33.59
C VAL A 66 -26.47 3.80 -32.11
N ALA A 67 -26.27 4.70 -31.14
CA ALA A 67 -27.20 5.68 -30.56
C ALA A 67 -28.03 5.16 -29.37
N ARG A 68 -27.92 5.88 -28.23
CA ARG A 68 -29.01 6.48 -27.41
C ARG A 68 -28.41 6.91 -26.06
N SER A 69 -28.15 8.20 -25.85
CA SER A 69 -29.09 9.28 -25.48
C SER A 69 -29.32 9.35 -23.96
N THR A 70 -28.74 10.36 -23.30
CA THR A 70 -29.40 11.55 -22.68
C THR A 70 -30.06 11.25 -21.32
N ALA A 71 -30.08 12.08 -20.28
CA ALA A 71 -29.73 13.48 -20.00
C ALA A 71 -29.82 13.65 -18.45
N LEU A 72 -28.87 14.34 -17.81
CA LEU A 72 -28.99 15.64 -17.11
C LEU A 72 -30.05 15.79 -15.98
N CYS A 73 -29.50 15.99 -14.77
CA CYS A 73 -29.70 17.09 -13.79
C CYS A 73 -31.04 17.39 -13.09
N GLY A 74 -30.90 17.73 -11.79
CA GLY A 74 -31.82 18.52 -10.94
C GLY A 74 -32.28 17.75 -9.69
N GLU A 75 -32.37 18.25 -8.45
CA GLU A 75 -32.16 19.52 -7.75
C GLU A 75 -32.05 19.19 -6.24
N VAL A 76 -31.45 20.07 -5.43
CA VAL A 76 -31.36 19.96 -3.96
C VAL A 76 -32.33 20.94 -3.30
N PRO A 77 -33.03 20.57 -2.22
CA PRO A 77 -33.55 21.54 -1.26
C PRO A 77 -32.84 21.46 0.09
N ASP A 78 -32.63 22.64 0.67
CA ASP A 78 -31.89 22.95 1.88
C ASP A 78 -32.80 23.01 3.13
N THR A 79 -32.15 22.97 4.30
CA THR A 79 -32.55 23.45 5.64
C THR A 79 -33.49 22.61 6.54
N SER A 80 -32.91 22.10 7.64
CA SER A 80 -33.16 22.58 9.03
C SER A 80 -33.45 21.50 10.11
N LEU A 81 -32.64 21.58 11.18
CA LEU A 81 -32.95 21.45 12.62
C LEU A 81 -33.30 20.06 13.24
N PHE A 82 -32.31 19.57 14.00
CA PHE A 82 -32.35 18.82 15.27
C PHE A 82 -33.46 17.77 15.53
N ALA A 83 -33.05 16.49 15.55
CA ALA A 83 -33.61 15.48 16.44
C ALA A 83 -32.50 14.51 16.92
N LYS A 84 -32.44 14.26 18.23
CA LYS A 84 -31.54 13.27 18.85
C LYS A 84 -31.94 11.87 18.40
N GLU A 85 -31.14 11.22 17.58
CA GLU A 85 -31.38 9.81 17.22
C GLU A 85 -30.78 8.85 18.24
N LYS A 86 -31.65 7.96 18.75
CA LYS A 86 -31.33 6.85 19.63
C LYS A 86 -30.55 5.80 18.85
N ARG A 87 -29.48 5.25 19.45
CA ARG A 87 -28.72 4.12 18.87
C ARG A 87 -29.69 2.98 18.49
N PRO A 88 -29.71 2.52 17.22
CA PRO A 88 -30.58 1.41 16.83
C PRO A 88 -30.11 0.13 17.52
N ARG A 89 -31.06 -0.63 18.07
CA ARG A 89 -30.83 -2.03 18.48
C ARG A 89 -30.57 -2.83 17.21
N ILE A 90 -29.38 -3.45 17.12
CA ILE A 90 -29.01 -4.34 16.02
C ILE A 90 -29.97 -5.52 16.00
N THR A 91 -30.79 -5.63 14.96
CA THR A 91 -31.82 -6.67 14.80
C THR A 91 -31.48 -7.72 13.75
N HIS A 92 -30.41 -7.55 12.95
CA HIS A 92 -30.02 -8.54 11.94
C HIS A 92 -28.50 -8.69 11.81
N ILE A 93 -28.01 -9.91 12.01
CA ILE A 93 -26.59 -10.28 11.89
C ILE A 93 -26.03 -10.13 10.46
N GLY A 94 -26.90 -9.91 9.47
CA GLY A 94 -26.58 -9.86 8.04
C GLY A 94 -25.76 -8.64 7.61
N GLU A 95 -25.78 -7.55 8.38
CA GLU A 95 -25.04 -6.31 8.08
C GLU A 95 -23.51 -6.48 8.31
N TYR A 96 -23.11 -7.52 9.06
CA TYR A 96 -21.72 -7.91 9.27
C TYR A 96 -21.30 -9.11 8.40
N VAL A 97 -22.20 -9.64 7.56
CA VAL A 97 -21.88 -10.71 6.62
C VAL A 97 -21.57 -10.08 5.27
N MET A 98 -20.29 -9.84 4.99
CA MET A 98 -19.85 -9.52 3.63
C MET A 98 -20.10 -10.74 2.74
N LYS A 99 -21.19 -10.70 1.97
CA LYS A 99 -21.51 -11.68 0.94
C LYS A 99 -21.04 -11.10 -0.38
N THR A 100 -20.15 -11.80 -1.07
CA THR A 100 -19.85 -11.50 -2.46
C THR A 100 -21.12 -11.72 -3.27
N SER A 101 -21.64 -10.65 -3.88
CA SER A 101 -22.78 -10.76 -4.79
C SER A 101 -22.39 -11.59 -6.01
N LYS A 102 -23.38 -12.17 -6.70
CA LYS A 102 -23.12 -12.95 -7.93
C LYS A 102 -22.38 -12.12 -8.98
N SER A 103 -22.74 -10.83 -9.09
CA SER A 103 -22.07 -9.87 -9.98
C SER A 103 -20.61 -9.60 -9.60
N GLU A 104 -20.28 -9.51 -8.32
CA GLU A 104 -18.88 -9.29 -7.89
C GLU A 104 -18.03 -10.54 -8.06
N ALA A 105 -18.61 -11.73 -7.86
CA ALA A 105 -17.93 -12.99 -8.14
C ALA A 105 -17.55 -13.09 -9.61
N GLU A 106 -18.46 -12.75 -10.52
CA GLU A 106 -18.21 -12.72 -11.97
C GLU A 106 -17.09 -11.71 -12.36
N LEU A 107 -17.00 -10.56 -11.69
CA LEU A 107 -15.93 -9.58 -11.91
C LEU A 107 -14.56 -10.09 -11.42
N LEU A 108 -14.52 -10.74 -10.25
CA LEU A 108 -13.30 -11.32 -9.70
C LEU A 108 -12.81 -12.50 -10.57
N ASP A 109 -13.72 -13.36 -10.99
CA ASP A 109 -13.42 -14.47 -11.89
C ASP A 109 -12.88 -13.97 -13.23
N LEU A 110 -13.48 -12.92 -13.79
CA LEU A 110 -12.99 -12.28 -15.00
C LEU A 110 -11.58 -11.69 -14.82
N GLN A 111 -11.30 -11.06 -13.68
CA GLN A 111 -9.98 -10.49 -13.40
C GLN A 111 -8.91 -11.57 -13.22
N ILE A 112 -9.24 -12.68 -12.55
CA ILE A 112 -8.36 -13.84 -12.43
C ILE A 112 -8.12 -14.48 -13.81
N ALA A 113 -9.16 -14.66 -14.62
CA ALA A 113 -9.03 -15.17 -15.98
C ALA A 113 -8.13 -14.30 -16.86
N ARG A 114 -8.25 -12.96 -16.75
CA ARG A 114 -7.37 -12.01 -17.47
C ARG A 114 -5.92 -12.14 -17.01
N TYR A 115 -5.66 -12.31 -15.71
CA TYR A 115 -4.31 -12.53 -15.19
C TYR A 115 -3.70 -13.83 -15.73
N ILE A 116 -4.44 -14.94 -15.67
CA ILE A 116 -4.00 -16.25 -16.19
C ILE A 116 -3.65 -16.14 -17.68
N TYR A 117 -4.54 -15.53 -18.47
CA TYR A 117 -4.35 -15.38 -19.91
C TYR A 117 -3.17 -14.46 -20.25
N ALA A 118 -3.05 -13.31 -19.57
CA ALA A 118 -1.98 -12.35 -19.83
C ALA A 118 -0.59 -12.89 -19.46
N THR A 119 -0.51 -13.76 -18.45
CA THR A 119 0.75 -14.35 -17.99
C THR A 119 1.04 -15.72 -18.61
N ASN A 120 0.14 -16.23 -19.46
CA ASN A 120 0.17 -17.60 -19.97
C ASN A 120 0.37 -18.64 -18.85
N THR A 121 -0.25 -18.41 -17.70
CA THR A 121 -0.17 -19.31 -16.56
C THR A 121 -1.14 -20.48 -16.79
N PRO A 122 -0.74 -21.74 -16.56
CA PRO A 122 -1.67 -22.86 -16.64
C PRO A 122 -2.81 -22.75 -15.62
N PHE A 123 -4.04 -23.08 -16.02
CA PHE A 123 -5.21 -23.05 -15.10
C PHE A 123 -5.04 -23.93 -13.85
N ILE A 124 -4.20 -24.96 -13.89
CA ILE A 124 -3.89 -25.78 -12.70
C ILE A 124 -3.25 -24.96 -11.57
N ALA A 125 -2.61 -23.83 -11.88
CA ALA A 125 -2.01 -22.95 -10.89
C ALA A 125 -3.06 -22.31 -9.95
N VAL A 126 -4.29 -22.08 -10.43
CA VAL A 126 -5.36 -21.53 -9.59
C VAL A 126 -6.03 -22.57 -8.70
N GLU A 127 -5.81 -23.85 -8.98
CA GLU A 127 -6.21 -24.96 -8.10
C GLU A 127 -5.18 -25.24 -7.01
N HIS A 128 -3.99 -24.62 -7.09
CA HIS A 128 -2.93 -24.83 -6.10
C HIS A 128 -3.39 -24.38 -4.69
N PRO A 129 -3.14 -25.19 -3.65
CA PRO A 129 -3.61 -24.91 -2.28
C PRO A 129 -3.18 -23.53 -1.75
N GLU A 130 -1.96 -23.08 -2.05
CA GLU A 130 -1.48 -21.74 -1.63
C GLU A 130 -2.15 -20.60 -2.39
N PHE A 131 -2.53 -20.80 -3.66
CA PHE A 131 -3.31 -19.81 -4.40
C PHE A 131 -4.72 -19.70 -3.82
N MET A 132 -5.36 -20.84 -3.55
CA MET A 132 -6.66 -20.88 -2.88
C MET A 132 -6.62 -20.25 -1.48
N LYS A 133 -5.52 -20.44 -0.74
CA LYS A 133 -5.29 -19.82 0.56
C LYS A 133 -5.10 -18.31 0.43
N LEU A 134 -4.33 -17.84 -0.55
CA LEU A 134 -4.18 -16.42 -0.88
C LEU A 134 -5.53 -15.77 -1.18
N ILE A 135 -6.34 -16.34 -2.08
CA ILE A 135 -7.68 -15.81 -2.41
C ILE A 135 -8.60 -15.79 -1.18
N LYS A 136 -8.51 -16.81 -0.30
CA LYS A 136 -9.26 -16.84 0.97
C LYS A 136 -8.76 -15.78 1.96
N MET A 137 -7.45 -15.51 2.01
CA MET A 137 -6.82 -14.48 2.85
C MET A 137 -7.11 -13.07 2.36
N LEU A 138 -7.21 -12.88 1.04
CA LEU A 138 -7.60 -11.62 0.39
C LEU A 138 -9.07 -11.25 0.63
N ARG A 139 -9.87 -12.10 1.30
CA ARG A 139 -11.11 -11.63 1.92
C ARG A 139 -10.78 -10.50 2.91
N PRO A 140 -11.30 -9.28 2.72
CA PRO A 140 -10.84 -8.10 3.49
C PRO A 140 -11.03 -8.19 5.01
N GLY A 141 -11.80 -9.16 5.52
CA GLY A 141 -12.13 -9.27 6.95
C GLY A 141 -11.39 -10.35 7.75
N SER A 142 -10.72 -11.33 7.13
CA SER A 142 -10.38 -12.56 7.89
C SER A 142 -9.11 -12.51 8.73
N LEU A 143 -8.08 -11.77 8.30
CA LEU A 143 -6.75 -11.78 8.94
C LEU A 143 -6.71 -10.91 10.20
N LEU A 144 -7.22 -9.68 10.11
CA LEU A 144 -7.35 -8.77 11.26
C LEU A 144 -8.32 -9.31 12.30
N ASP A 145 -9.44 -9.95 11.89
CA ASP A 145 -10.37 -10.58 12.82
C ASP A 145 -9.76 -11.78 13.54
N THR A 146 -8.88 -12.53 12.88
CA THR A 146 -8.17 -13.66 13.51
C THR A 146 -7.13 -13.17 14.50
N CYS A 147 -6.29 -12.19 14.13
CA CYS A 147 -5.33 -11.58 15.05
C CYS A 147 -6.03 -10.91 16.24
N ARG A 148 -7.11 -10.14 15.99
CA ARG A 148 -7.91 -9.52 17.04
C ARG A 148 -8.48 -10.56 18.00
N LYS A 149 -9.16 -11.60 17.51
CA LYS A 149 -9.67 -12.68 18.38
C LYS A 149 -8.56 -13.43 19.13
N THR A 150 -7.38 -13.53 18.54
CA THR A 150 -6.25 -14.24 19.15
C THR A 150 -5.55 -13.40 20.20
N LEU A 151 -5.58 -12.07 20.09
CA LEU A 151 -4.92 -11.13 21.01
C LEU A 151 -5.87 -10.47 22.01
N GLU A 152 -7.19 -10.53 21.79
CA GLU A 152 -8.22 -9.98 22.67
C GLU A 152 -8.05 -10.51 24.10
N ASP A 153 -8.05 -9.58 25.07
CA ASP A 153 -7.84 -9.80 26.50
C ASP A 153 -6.49 -10.47 26.87
N LYS A 154 -5.54 -10.58 25.92
CA LYS A 154 -4.19 -11.09 26.22
C LYS A 154 -3.23 -9.97 26.57
N THR A 155 -2.24 -10.33 27.38
CA THR A 155 -1.05 -9.51 27.60
C THR A 155 -0.01 -9.82 26.53
N VAL A 156 0.55 -8.78 25.90
CA VAL A 156 1.50 -8.90 24.80
C VAL A 156 2.78 -8.10 25.03
N SER A 157 3.85 -8.56 24.38
CA SER A 157 5.14 -7.89 24.24
C SER A 157 5.26 -7.27 22.86
N LEU A 158 5.36 -5.95 22.80
CA LEU A 158 5.56 -5.24 21.55
C LEU A 158 7.05 -5.23 21.21
N SER A 159 7.42 -5.48 19.97
CA SER A 159 8.80 -5.39 19.50
C SER A 159 8.84 -4.41 18.32
N LEU A 160 9.72 -3.42 18.40
CA LEU A 160 9.96 -2.48 17.30
C LEU A 160 11.33 -2.76 16.69
N ASP A 161 11.34 -3.06 15.40
CA ASP A 161 12.55 -3.34 14.63
C ASP A 161 12.61 -2.43 13.41
N GLY A 162 13.74 -1.74 13.25
CA GLY A 162 13.93 -0.72 12.22
C GLY A 162 15.08 -1.07 11.29
N TRP A 163 14.84 -1.03 9.98
CA TRP A 163 15.89 -1.20 8.98
C TRP A 163 15.65 -0.28 7.78
N SER A 164 16.68 -0.14 6.94
CA SER A 164 16.54 0.47 5.62
C SER A 164 16.57 -0.63 4.57
N ASN A 165 15.67 -0.58 3.60
CA ASN A 165 15.68 -1.54 2.50
C ASN A 165 16.86 -1.27 1.53
N VAL A 166 16.98 -2.07 0.47
CA VAL A 166 18.06 -1.91 -0.55
C VAL A 166 17.99 -0.59 -1.33
N HIS A 167 16.86 0.12 -1.25
CA HIS A 167 16.64 1.45 -1.82
C HIS A 167 16.85 2.58 -0.80
N ASN A 168 17.32 2.26 0.40
CA ASN A 168 17.55 3.19 1.50
C ASN A 168 16.25 3.89 1.98
N GLU A 169 15.12 3.20 1.86
CA GLU A 169 13.83 3.62 2.41
C GLU A 169 13.71 3.05 3.83
N PRO A 170 13.53 3.92 4.85
CA PRO A 170 13.55 3.50 6.24
C PRO A 170 12.18 2.98 6.68
N VAL A 171 12.15 1.77 7.23
CA VAL A 171 10.93 1.09 7.68
C VAL A 171 11.09 0.67 9.13
N VAL A 172 10.03 0.83 9.91
CA VAL A 172 9.91 0.28 11.26
C VAL A 172 8.77 -0.72 11.30
N CYS A 173 9.06 -1.95 11.69
CA CYS A 173 8.05 -2.97 11.94
C CYS A 173 7.73 -3.05 13.42
N VAL A 174 6.44 -3.21 13.69
CA VAL A 174 5.90 -3.44 15.02
C VAL A 174 5.30 -4.83 15.05
N SER A 175 5.74 -5.65 16.00
CA SER A 175 5.19 -6.98 16.21
C SER A 175 4.76 -7.19 17.65
N ALA A 176 3.63 -7.86 17.86
CA ALA A 176 3.12 -8.23 19.17
C ALA A 176 3.33 -9.72 19.40
N THR A 177 3.97 -10.07 20.50
CA THR A 177 4.21 -11.46 20.90
C THR A 177 3.40 -11.80 22.15
N THR A 178 2.68 -12.92 22.11
CA THR A 178 1.89 -13.41 23.26
C THR A 178 2.77 -14.16 24.26
N ASP A 179 2.22 -14.40 25.45
CA ASP A 179 2.80 -15.28 26.48
C ASP A 179 3.10 -16.71 25.99
N LYS A 180 2.40 -17.17 24.94
CA LYS A 180 2.61 -18.46 24.29
C LYS A 180 3.72 -18.46 23.23
N GLY A 181 4.35 -17.31 22.99
CA GLY A 181 5.38 -17.15 21.96
C GLY A 181 4.83 -17.02 20.53
N GLU A 182 3.53 -16.72 20.39
CA GLU A 182 2.94 -16.43 19.08
C GLU A 182 3.21 -14.97 18.72
N THR A 183 3.91 -14.73 17.62
CA THR A 183 4.26 -13.38 17.16
C THR A 183 3.41 -12.97 15.96
N PHE A 184 2.83 -11.78 16.04
CA PHE A 184 2.00 -11.19 15.01
C PHE A 184 2.63 -9.87 14.57
N LEU A 185 2.82 -9.69 13.27
CA LEU A 185 3.16 -8.38 12.71
C LEU A 185 1.91 -7.50 12.79
N THR A 186 1.95 -6.46 13.63
CA THR A 186 0.81 -5.57 13.86
C THR A 186 0.85 -4.40 12.88
N GLU A 187 2.01 -3.79 12.69
CA GLU A 187 2.17 -2.61 11.84
C GLU A 187 3.52 -2.62 11.10
N THR A 188 3.55 -1.96 9.95
CA THR A 188 4.76 -1.67 9.19
C THR A 188 4.69 -0.20 8.79
N ILE A 189 5.60 0.59 9.32
CA ILE A 189 5.56 2.04 9.27
C ILE A 189 6.68 2.50 8.35
N ASP A 190 6.31 3.15 7.24
CA ASP A 190 7.27 3.90 6.44
C ASP A 190 7.62 5.18 7.20
N THR A 191 8.92 5.38 7.42
CA THR A 191 9.47 6.53 8.16
C THR A 191 10.21 7.49 7.23
N SER A 192 9.99 7.36 5.91
CA SER A 192 10.57 8.25 4.91
C SER A 192 10.22 9.72 5.22
N GLY A 193 11.22 10.60 5.06
CA GLY A 193 11.09 12.02 5.41
C GLY A 193 11.27 12.37 6.90
N HIS A 194 11.38 11.37 7.79
CA HIS A 194 11.68 11.58 9.20
C HIS A 194 13.07 11.08 9.57
N SER A 195 13.80 11.89 10.34
CA SER A 195 15.05 11.40 10.95
C SER A 195 14.70 10.48 12.11
N HIS A 196 15.38 9.33 12.23
CA HIS A 196 15.24 8.37 13.34
C HIS A 196 15.84 8.88 14.64
N THR A 197 15.38 10.05 15.08
CA THR A 197 15.69 10.62 16.38
C THR A 197 14.98 9.82 17.46
N SER A 198 15.57 9.81 18.66
CA SER A 198 14.98 9.17 19.84
C SER A 198 13.57 9.67 20.16
N GLU A 199 13.34 10.96 19.91
CA GLU A 199 12.08 11.65 20.19
C GLU A 199 10.98 11.19 19.23
N TYR A 200 11.28 11.14 17.93
CA TYR A 200 10.36 10.64 16.92
C TYR A 200 10.03 9.16 17.14
N LEU A 201 11.05 8.34 17.41
CA LEU A 201 10.85 6.92 17.70
C LEU A 201 10.04 6.68 18.98
N ALA A 202 10.14 7.57 19.98
CA ALA A 202 9.34 7.48 21.20
C ALA A 202 7.86 7.82 20.95
N GLU A 203 7.57 8.77 20.05
CA GLU A 203 6.21 9.07 19.61
C GLU A 203 5.63 7.90 18.82
N LEU A 204 6.38 7.38 17.84
CA LEU A 204 5.99 6.20 17.06
C LEU A 204 5.72 4.99 17.96
N ALA A 205 6.55 4.76 18.98
CA ALA A 205 6.33 3.66 19.93
C ALA A 205 5.07 3.86 20.78
N ALA A 206 4.79 5.08 21.23
CA ALA A 206 3.57 5.37 22.00
C ALA A 206 2.30 5.21 21.15
N ASP A 207 2.35 5.64 19.88
CA ASP A 207 1.27 5.46 18.93
C ASP A 207 1.06 3.97 18.63
N ALA A 208 2.13 3.21 18.42
CA ALA A 208 2.07 1.77 18.18
C ALA A 208 1.49 0.99 19.36
N ILE A 209 1.83 1.36 20.61
CA ILE A 209 1.20 0.81 21.82
C ILE A 209 -0.31 1.07 21.78
N THR A 210 -0.69 2.34 21.64
CA THR A 210 -2.10 2.76 21.68
C THR A 210 -2.91 2.08 20.59
N SER A 211 -2.39 2.05 19.37
CA SER A 211 -3.00 1.37 18.23
C SER A 211 -3.14 -0.13 18.48
N CYS A 212 -2.13 -0.78 19.08
CA CYS A 212 -2.19 -2.20 19.40
C CYS A 212 -3.31 -2.52 20.41
N GLU A 213 -3.39 -1.76 21.50
CA GLU A 213 -4.42 -1.96 22.53
C GLU A 213 -5.83 -1.69 22.01
N ILE A 214 -6.02 -0.65 21.20
CA ILE A 214 -7.34 -0.31 20.65
C ILE A 214 -7.77 -1.32 19.56
N ASN A 215 -6.89 -1.63 18.62
CA ASN A 215 -7.24 -2.44 17.45
C ASN A 215 -7.40 -3.93 17.79
N PHE A 216 -6.57 -4.42 18.71
CA PHE A 216 -6.56 -5.84 19.09
C PHE A 216 -7.18 -6.12 20.45
N ARG A 217 -7.55 -5.09 21.23
CA ARG A 217 -8.10 -5.23 22.60
C ARG A 217 -7.18 -6.04 23.51
N CYS A 218 -5.87 -5.90 23.32
CA CYS A 218 -4.86 -6.52 24.15
C CYS A 218 -4.29 -5.50 25.14
N HIS A 219 -3.49 -5.99 26.09
CA HIS A 219 -2.72 -5.15 27.01
C HIS A 219 -1.23 -5.26 26.72
N VAL A 220 -0.59 -4.14 26.40
CA VAL A 220 0.86 -4.11 26.14
C VAL A 220 1.60 -3.98 27.47
N ARG A 221 2.43 -4.96 27.82
CA ARG A 221 3.18 -4.98 29.11
C ARG A 221 4.63 -4.59 28.97
N ASN A 222 5.20 -4.79 27.79
CA ASN A 222 6.61 -4.58 27.55
C ASN A 222 6.87 -4.21 26.10
N VAL A 223 7.92 -3.40 25.90
CA VAL A 223 8.40 -2.97 24.59
C VAL A 223 9.85 -3.37 24.44
N VAL A 224 10.14 -4.14 23.40
CA VAL A 224 11.46 -4.67 23.08
C VAL A 224 12.00 -3.96 21.85
N THR A 225 13.24 -3.51 21.94
CA THR A 225 13.95 -2.84 20.83
C THR A 225 15.41 -3.23 20.86
N ASP A 226 16.12 -3.01 19.75
CA ASP A 226 17.56 -3.26 19.68
C ASP A 226 18.37 -2.35 20.64
N ASN A 227 19.68 -2.54 20.68
CA ASN A 227 20.55 -1.77 21.55
C ASN A 227 21.18 -0.53 20.87
N ALA A 228 20.66 -0.08 19.73
CA ALA A 228 21.15 1.13 19.08
C ALA A 228 20.99 2.35 20.00
N ALA A 229 21.89 3.33 19.87
CA ALA A 229 21.95 4.45 20.81
C ALA A 229 20.66 5.29 20.82
N ASN A 230 20.05 5.50 19.66
CA ASN A 230 18.76 6.17 19.51
C ASN A 230 17.62 5.35 20.13
N MET A 231 17.60 4.02 19.97
CA MET A 231 16.62 3.13 20.60
C MET A 231 16.76 3.10 22.12
N ALA A 232 17.99 3.05 22.64
CA ALA A 232 18.25 3.10 24.08
C ALA A 232 17.78 4.43 24.72
N LYS A 233 17.94 5.55 24.01
CA LYS A 233 17.42 6.85 24.46
C LYS A 233 15.89 6.93 24.33
N MET A 234 15.34 6.43 23.22
CA MET A 234 13.89 6.30 23.01
C MET A 234 13.22 5.56 24.17
N ARG A 235 13.76 4.42 24.63
CA ARG A 235 13.21 3.66 25.77
C ARG A 235 13.09 4.51 27.04
N ARG A 236 14.14 5.29 27.36
CA ARG A 236 14.14 6.19 28.52
C ARG A 236 13.10 7.30 28.38
N ASP A 237 12.93 7.83 27.18
CA ASP A 237 11.96 8.89 26.93
C ASP A 237 10.52 8.35 26.92
N LEU A 238 10.31 7.13 26.43
CA LEU A 238 9.03 6.41 26.51
C LEU A 238 8.64 6.12 27.97
N GLN A 239 9.59 5.67 28.81
CA GLN A 239 9.34 5.42 30.23
C GLN A 239 8.92 6.69 30.99
N LYS A 240 9.43 7.86 30.61
CA LYS A 240 8.97 9.14 31.19
C LYS A 240 7.54 9.49 30.75
N LYS A 241 7.15 9.11 29.53
CA LYS A 241 5.82 9.36 28.97
C LYS A 241 4.76 8.40 29.52
N ILE A 242 5.13 7.14 29.80
CA ILE A 242 4.22 6.08 30.27
C ILE A 242 4.81 5.42 31.54
N PRO A 243 4.74 6.08 32.71
CA PRO A 243 5.58 5.70 33.85
C PRO A 243 5.21 4.39 34.56
N ASN A 244 4.02 3.83 34.33
CA ASN A 244 3.45 2.81 35.23
C ASN A 244 2.79 1.59 34.55
N GLU A 245 2.86 1.45 33.22
CA GLU A 245 2.13 0.38 32.53
C GLU A 245 3.04 -0.57 31.71
N ILE A 246 4.24 -0.11 31.32
CA ILE A 246 5.06 -0.80 30.32
C ILE A 246 6.53 -0.92 30.78
N LEU A 247 7.05 -2.14 30.77
CA LEU A 247 8.48 -2.44 30.98
C LEU A 247 9.23 -2.24 29.65
N THR A 248 10.23 -1.36 29.65
CA THR A 248 11.09 -1.08 28.48
C THR A 248 12.51 -1.57 28.72
#